data_AF-A0A1B2RX45-F1
#
_entry.id   AF-A0A1B2RX45-F1
#
_cell.length_a   1.000
_cell.length_b   1.000
_cell.length_c   1.000
_cell.angle_alpha   90.00
_cell.angle_beta   90.00
_cell.angle_gamma   90.00
#
_symmetry.space_group_name_H-M   'P 1'
#
loop_
_entity.id
_entity.type
_entity.pdbx_description
1 polymer ?
#
loop_
_entity_poly.entity_id
_entity_poly.type
_entity_poly.pdbx_seq_one_letter_code
_entity_poly.pdbx_strand_id
1 'polypeptide(L)'
;MFKENHRGRKLHEQSVPPKSQLGKEALAFNKYSLRKLEMFKACGAREALLMKRNMFVYVFKTGQLAIIALVTMSVFLRTRMTLSFTHANYYMGALFFSIFMIMLNGIPEMSMQIGRLPSFYKQNSYYFYSSWAYAIPASVLKVPVSILDSLVWISITYYGIGYTPTVSRFFCQFLILCLLHHSVTSQYRFIASYFQTPIVSFFYLFLALTVFLT
;
A
#
# COMPACT_ATOMS: atom_id res chain seq x y z
N MET A 1 -27.20 -40.46 20.00
CA MET A 1 -28.04 -41.58 19.52
C MET A 1 -27.54 -41.99 18.14
N PHE A 2 -26.55 -42.89 18.08
CA PHE A 2 -26.27 -43.79 16.96
C PHE A 2 -25.52 -44.97 17.58
N LYS A 3 -26.28 -46.03 17.83
CA LYS A 3 -25.82 -47.31 18.36
C LYS A 3 -25.22 -48.14 17.22
N GLU A 4 -24.04 -48.69 17.50
CA GLU A 4 -23.46 -49.93 16.97
C GLU A 4 -23.21 -50.07 15.46
N ASN A 5 -21.93 -50.30 15.15
CA ASN A 5 -21.46 -50.81 13.86
C ASN A 5 -21.03 -52.28 14.05
N HIS A 6 -21.46 -53.16 13.15
CA HIS A 6 -21.41 -54.63 13.24
C HIS A 6 -20.02 -55.26 13.10
N ARG A 7 -18.95 -54.47 13.00
CA ARG A 7 -17.56 -54.95 13.02
C ARG A 7 -16.95 -54.61 14.37
N GLY A 8 -16.85 -55.62 15.25
CA GLY A 8 -16.28 -55.53 16.60
C GLY A 8 -14.79 -55.18 16.66
N ARG A 9 -14.40 -53.99 16.18
CA ARG A 9 -13.26 -53.28 16.74
C ARG A 9 -13.80 -52.34 17.79
N LYS A 10 -13.58 -52.67 19.06
CA LYS A 10 -13.62 -51.69 20.14
C LYS A 10 -12.69 -50.56 19.71
N LEU A 11 -13.25 -49.43 19.30
CA LEU A 11 -12.53 -48.17 19.32
C LEU A 11 -12.16 -47.99 20.78
N HIS A 12 -10.93 -48.36 21.11
CA HIS A 12 -10.30 -47.96 22.35
C HIS A 12 -10.43 -46.44 22.34
N GLU A 13 -11.36 -45.91 23.12
CA GLU A 13 -11.32 -44.52 23.53
C GLU A 13 -9.88 -44.32 23.97
N GLN A 14 -9.10 -43.59 23.17
CA GLN A 14 -7.79 -43.14 23.59
C GLN A 14 -8.07 -42.29 24.82
N SER A 15 -7.90 -42.93 25.98
CA SER A 15 -7.99 -42.32 27.28
C SER A 15 -7.13 -41.07 27.19
N VAL A 16 -7.80 -39.92 27.21
CA VAL A 16 -7.12 -38.63 27.29
C VAL A 16 -6.22 -38.75 28.52
N PRO A 17 -4.89 -38.75 28.37
CA PRO A 17 -4.02 -39.01 29.50
C PRO A 17 -4.34 -37.96 30.58
N PRO A 18 -4.36 -38.36 31.86
CA PRO A 18 -4.66 -37.44 32.95
C PRO A 18 -3.73 -36.22 32.84
N LYS A 19 -4.27 -35.01 32.99
CA LYS A 19 -3.59 -33.71 32.81
C LYS A 19 -2.24 -33.61 33.54
N SER A 20 -1.97 -34.47 34.51
CA SER A 20 -0.72 -34.59 35.26
C SER A 20 0.45 -35.22 34.48
N GLN A 21 0.20 -36.00 33.41
CA GLN A 21 1.25 -36.60 32.57
C GLN A 21 1.50 -35.84 31.26
N LEU A 22 0.70 -34.81 30.98
CA LEU A 22 0.96 -33.90 29.88
C LEU A 22 2.11 -32.97 30.32
N GLY A 23 3.35 -33.41 30.08
CA GLY A 23 4.55 -32.66 30.45
C GLY A 23 4.47 -31.21 29.96
N LYS A 24 5.21 -30.31 30.64
CA LYS A 24 5.30 -28.88 30.25
C LYS A 24 5.59 -28.67 28.76
N GLU A 25 6.13 -29.67 28.06
CA GLU A 25 6.41 -29.65 26.62
C GLU A 25 5.18 -29.73 25.70
N ALA A 26 4.02 -30.16 26.19
CA ALA A 26 2.81 -30.27 25.38
C ALA A 26 2.01 -28.96 25.27
N LEU A 27 2.31 -27.97 26.11
CA LEU A 27 1.75 -26.64 26.05
C LEU A 27 2.75 -25.72 25.35
N ALA A 28 2.45 -25.33 24.11
CA ALA A 28 3.20 -24.29 23.44
C ALA A 28 3.10 -22.99 24.26
N PHE A 29 4.16 -22.66 25.02
CA PHE A 29 4.20 -21.47 25.88
C PHE A 29 4.29 -20.16 25.08
N ASN A 30 4.57 -20.24 23.78
CA ASN A 30 4.74 -19.07 22.94
C ASN A 30 3.49 -18.87 22.07
N LYS A 31 2.93 -17.65 22.12
CA LYS A 31 1.76 -17.26 21.32
C LYS A 31 1.96 -17.48 19.81
N TYR A 32 3.22 -17.50 19.38
CA TYR A 32 3.59 -17.77 18.01
C TYR A 32 4.69 -18.84 17.90
N SER A 33 4.64 -19.64 16.84
CA SER A 33 5.55 -20.79 16.65
C SER A 33 6.96 -20.40 16.17
N LEU A 34 7.11 -19.29 15.44
CA LEU A 34 8.39 -18.82 14.86
C LEU A 34 9.01 -17.67 15.66
N ARG A 35 10.33 -17.49 15.50
CA ARG A 35 11.04 -16.33 16.06
C ARG A 35 10.57 -15.04 15.38
N LYS A 36 10.46 -13.94 16.13
CA LYS A 36 9.97 -12.63 15.61
C LYS A 36 10.67 -12.17 14.31
N LEU A 37 11.99 -12.38 14.21
CA LEU A 37 12.78 -12.00 13.04
C LEU A 37 12.50 -12.91 11.82
N GLU A 38 12.28 -14.20 12.04
CA GLU A 38 11.95 -15.16 10.98
C GLU A 38 10.58 -14.86 10.40
N MET A 39 9.61 -14.51 11.25
CA MET A 39 8.30 -14.02 10.81
C MET A 39 8.42 -12.78 9.94
N PHE A 40 9.19 -11.79 10.39
CA PHE A 40 9.43 -10.57 9.64
C PHE A 40 10.06 -10.86 8.27
N LYS A 41 11.10 -11.72 8.23
CA LYS A 41 11.76 -12.12 6.98
C LYS A 41 10.81 -12.87 6.05
N ALA A 42 10.01 -13.78 6.58
CA ALA A 42 9.03 -14.55 5.81
C ALA A 42 7.93 -13.67 5.23
N CYS A 43 7.36 -12.75 6.03
CA CYS A 43 6.38 -11.78 5.58
C CYS A 43 6.96 -10.83 4.52
N GLY A 44 8.19 -10.34 4.71
CA GLY A 44 8.88 -9.51 3.74
C GLY A 44 9.16 -10.22 2.42
N ALA A 45 9.66 -11.47 2.47
CA ALA A 45 9.89 -12.28 1.27
C ALA A 45 8.59 -12.55 0.51
N ARG A 46 7.49 -12.85 1.22
CA ARG A 46 6.16 -13.03 0.63
C ARG A 46 5.69 -11.76 -0.06
N GLU A 47 5.80 -10.61 0.59
CA GLU A 47 5.34 -9.34 0.03
C GLU A 47 6.17 -8.94 -1.20
N ALA A 48 7.49 -9.13 -1.16
CA ALA A 48 8.37 -8.93 -2.31
C ALA A 48 8.02 -9.87 -3.48
N LEU A 49 7.72 -11.15 -3.20
CA LEU A 49 7.30 -12.11 -4.20
C LEU A 49 5.94 -11.75 -4.81
N LEU A 50 4.99 -11.30 -3.99
CA LEU A 50 3.69 -10.81 -4.46
C LEU A 50 3.85 -9.57 -5.36
N MET A 51 4.76 -8.66 -5.01
CA MET A 51 5.08 -7.51 -5.86
C MET A 51 5.69 -7.95 -7.19
N LYS A 52 6.65 -8.88 -7.16
CA LYS A 52 7.27 -9.43 -8.37
C LYS A 52 6.26 -10.14 -9.27
N ARG A 53 5.36 -10.95 -8.70
CA ARG A 53 4.34 -11.67 -9.48
C ARG A 53 3.32 -10.72 -10.10
N ASN A 54 2.97 -9.65 -9.40
CA ASN A 54 2.06 -8.62 -9.89
C ASN A 54 2.81 -7.43 -10.52
N MET A 55 4.07 -7.62 -10.94
CA MET A 55 4.91 -6.55 -11.47
C MET A 55 4.25 -5.84 -12.67
N PHE A 56 3.48 -6.58 -13.48
CA PHE A 56 2.68 -6.03 -14.58
C PHE A 56 1.77 -4.88 -14.14
N VAL A 57 1.09 -5.02 -12.99
CA VAL A 57 0.20 -3.97 -12.47
C VAL A 57 0.97 -2.71 -12.09
N TYR A 58 2.16 -2.87 -11.49
CA TYR A 58 3.02 -1.74 -11.14
C TYR A 58 3.56 -1.03 -12.38
N VAL A 59 4.05 -1.78 -13.37
CA VAL A 59 4.54 -1.22 -14.63
C VAL A 59 3.44 -0.48 -15.38
N PHE A 60 2.24 -1.08 -15.48
CA PHE A 60 1.09 -0.43 -16.11
C PHE A 60 0.71 0.86 -15.38
N LYS A 61 0.69 0.86 -14.05
CA LYS A 61 0.39 2.03 -13.23
C LYS A 61 1.41 3.16 -13.45
N THR A 62 2.71 2.84 -13.43
CA THR A 62 3.76 3.83 -13.70
C THR A 62 3.70 4.32 -15.16
N GLY A 63 3.33 3.46 -16.12
CA GLY A 63 3.08 3.87 -17.50
C GLY A 63 1.89 4.82 -17.65
N GLN A 64 0.78 4.53 -16.96
CA GLN A 64 -0.38 5.41 -16.90
C GLN A 64 -0.02 6.76 -16.28
N LEU A 65 0.77 6.76 -15.19
CA LEU A 65 1.28 7.97 -14.56
C LEU A 65 2.11 8.81 -15.54
N ALA A 66 2.96 8.19 -16.35
CA ALA A 66 3.75 8.88 -17.38
C ALA A 66 2.86 9.54 -18.44
N ILE A 67 1.80 8.86 -18.90
CA ILE A 67 0.82 9.43 -19.85
C ILE A 67 0.13 10.65 -19.22
N ILE A 68 -0.31 10.55 -17.96
CA ILE A 68 -0.95 11.67 -17.25
C ILE A 68 0.05 12.82 -17.08
N ALA A 69 1.32 12.54 -16.79
CA ALA A 69 2.38 13.54 -16.68
C ALA A 69 2.61 14.28 -18.01
N LEU A 70 2.58 13.56 -19.15
CA LEU A 70 2.67 14.16 -20.49
C LEU A 70 1.47 15.04 -20.81
N VAL A 71 0.26 14.59 -20.48
CA VAL A 71 -0.97 15.40 -20.63
C VAL A 71 -0.86 16.66 -19.76
N THR A 72 -0.45 16.52 -18.51
CA THR A 72 -0.23 17.65 -17.58
C THR A 72 0.77 18.64 -18.15
N MET A 73 1.91 18.16 -18.64
CA MET A 73 2.91 18.97 -19.31
C MET A 73 2.33 19.73 -20.51
N SER A 74 1.49 19.08 -21.32
CA SER A 74 0.89 19.71 -22.50
C SER A 74 -0.15 20.78 -22.16
N VAL A 75 -0.93 20.57 -21.09
CA VAL A 75 -1.91 21.54 -20.58
C VAL A 75 -1.22 22.76 -19.98
N PHE A 76 -0.16 22.51 -19.21
CA PHE A 76 0.63 23.54 -18.55
C PHE A 76 1.92 23.87 -19.31
N LEU A 77 1.86 23.86 -20.65
CA LEU A 77 3.02 24.10 -21.51
C LEU A 77 3.41 25.58 -21.56
N ARG A 78 4.72 25.85 -21.52
CA ARG A 78 5.30 27.20 -21.50
C ARG A 78 5.10 27.97 -22.83
N THR A 79 4.18 28.92 -22.87
CA THR A 79 3.81 29.64 -24.13
C THR A 79 4.30 31.08 -24.30
N ARG A 80 5.42 31.48 -23.67
CA ARG A 80 6.04 32.85 -23.58
C ARG A 80 5.60 33.64 -22.34
N MET A 81 6.56 34.25 -21.63
CA MET A 81 6.31 34.85 -20.32
C MET A 81 6.82 36.29 -20.19
N THR A 82 5.96 37.14 -19.63
CA THR A 82 6.29 38.40 -18.96
C THR A 82 6.11 38.19 -17.44
N LEU A 83 6.59 39.07 -16.56
CA LEU A 83 6.37 38.93 -15.12
C LEU A 83 5.03 39.56 -14.75
N SER A 84 4.01 38.73 -14.52
CA SER A 84 2.63 39.16 -14.21
C SER A 84 1.94 38.19 -13.25
N PHE A 85 0.90 38.67 -12.56
CA PHE A 85 0.11 37.89 -11.60
C PHE A 85 -0.50 36.61 -12.21
N THR A 86 -0.84 36.65 -13.50
CA THR A 86 -1.37 35.51 -14.25
C THR A 86 -0.40 34.32 -14.28
N HIS A 87 0.91 34.56 -14.28
CA HIS A 87 1.91 33.49 -14.25
C HIS A 87 2.01 32.82 -12.87
N ALA A 88 1.83 33.58 -11.79
CA ALA A 88 1.81 33.00 -10.44
C ALA A 88 0.64 32.02 -10.28
N ASN A 89 -0.55 32.41 -10.74
CA ASN A 89 -1.73 31.54 -10.74
C ASN A 89 -1.53 30.28 -11.62
N TYR A 90 -0.86 30.42 -12.76
CA TYR A 90 -0.55 29.30 -13.64
C TYR A 90 0.33 28.24 -12.95
N TYR A 91 1.43 28.66 -12.33
CA TYR A 91 2.32 27.75 -11.61
C TYR A 91 1.65 27.15 -10.37
N MET A 92 0.85 27.93 -9.66
CA MET A 92 0.07 27.44 -8.52
C MET A 92 -0.94 26.38 -8.94
N GLY A 93 -1.65 26.61 -10.06
CA GLY A 93 -2.56 25.64 -10.66
C GLY A 93 -1.86 24.35 -11.09
N ALA A 94 -0.67 24.45 -11.70
CA ALA A 94 0.12 23.30 -12.09
C ALA A 94 0.59 22.45 -10.90
N LEU A 95 1.00 23.09 -9.80
CA LEU A 95 1.39 22.41 -8.56
C LEU A 95 0.19 21.74 -7.89
N PHE A 96 -0.94 22.45 -7.79
CA PHE A 96 -2.18 21.90 -7.27
C PHE A 96 -2.64 20.67 -8.07
N PHE A 97 -2.64 20.77 -9.40
CA PHE A 97 -3.01 19.67 -10.27
C PHE A 97 -2.07 18.46 -10.13
N SER A 98 -0.77 18.70 -9.93
CA SER A 98 0.20 17.64 -9.66
C SER A 98 -0.11 16.88 -8.37
N ILE A 99 -0.42 17.61 -7.28
CA ILE A 99 -0.83 17.02 -6.00
C ILE A 99 -2.11 16.19 -6.17
N PHE A 100 -3.11 16.77 -6.84
CA PHE A 100 -4.39 16.12 -7.10
C PHE A 100 -4.22 14.81 -7.90
N MET A 101 -3.43 14.84 -8.97
CA MET A 101 -3.15 13.64 -9.78
C MET A 101 -2.39 12.57 -9.00
N ILE A 102 -1.45 12.95 -8.13
CA ILE A 102 -0.74 12.01 -7.25
C ILE A 102 -1.71 11.34 -6.27
N MET A 103 -2.69 12.08 -5.72
CA MET A 103 -3.74 11.50 -4.89
C MET A 103 -4.56 10.48 -5.67
N LEU A 104 -5.10 10.86 -6.83
CA LEU A 104 -5.90 9.95 -7.67
C LEU A 104 -5.14 8.67 -8.09
N ASN A 105 -3.83 8.76 -8.29
CA ASN A 105 -3.02 7.60 -8.65
C ASN A 105 -2.93 6.53 -7.56
N GLY A 106 -3.23 6.82 -6.29
CA GLY A 106 -3.22 5.79 -5.25
C GLY A 106 -4.54 5.03 -5.07
N ILE A 107 -5.60 5.36 -5.84
CA ILE A 107 -6.89 4.68 -5.77
C ILE A 107 -6.80 3.17 -6.11
N PRO A 108 -6.10 2.74 -7.18
CA PRO A 108 -5.95 1.31 -7.48
C PRO A 108 -5.16 0.57 -6.39
N GLU A 109 -4.19 1.25 -5.78
CA GLU A 109 -3.41 0.69 -4.66
C GLU A 109 -4.32 0.39 -3.47
N MET A 110 -5.25 1.30 -3.12
CA MET A 110 -6.24 1.06 -2.07
C MET A 110 -7.06 -0.21 -2.32
N SER A 111 -7.57 -0.38 -3.55
CA SER A 111 -8.35 -1.57 -3.93
C SER A 111 -7.55 -2.87 -3.76
N MET A 112 -6.29 -2.87 -4.19
CA MET A 112 -5.39 -4.01 -4.01
C MET A 112 -5.11 -4.31 -2.54
N GLN A 113 -4.99 -3.30 -1.69
CA GLN A 113 -4.82 -3.49 -0.25
C GLN A 113 -6.05 -4.15 0.35
N ILE A 114 -7.26 -3.63 0.09
CA ILE A 114 -8.53 -4.20 0.58
C ILE A 114 -8.67 -5.68 0.20
N GLY A 115 -8.32 -6.05 -1.04
CA GLY A 115 -8.35 -7.45 -1.49
C GLY A 115 -7.39 -8.39 -0.73
N ARG A 116 -6.33 -7.87 -0.10
CA ARG A 116 -5.35 -8.65 0.66
C ARG A 116 -5.73 -8.83 2.14
N LEU A 117 -6.53 -7.91 2.69
CA LEU A 117 -6.92 -7.91 4.11
C LEU A 117 -7.59 -9.22 4.57
N PRO A 118 -8.55 -9.82 3.84
CA PRO A 118 -9.21 -11.05 4.29
C PRO A 118 -8.22 -12.21 4.50
N SER A 119 -7.24 -12.34 3.59
CA SER A 119 -6.18 -13.35 3.71
C SER A 119 -5.29 -13.08 4.93
N PHE A 120 -4.97 -11.81 5.18
CA PHE A 120 -4.20 -11.40 6.36
C PHE A 120 -4.94 -11.72 7.66
N TYR A 121 -6.21 -11.32 7.80
CA TYR A 121 -6.98 -11.55 9.03
C TYR A 121 -7.18 -13.04 9.29
N LYS A 122 -7.43 -13.84 8.25
CA LYS A 122 -7.51 -15.30 8.35
C LYS A 122 -6.19 -15.92 8.84
N GLN A 123 -5.04 -15.45 8.35
CA GLN A 123 -3.75 -15.97 8.78
C GLN A 123 -3.36 -15.50 10.19
N ASN A 124 -3.72 -14.27 10.55
CA ASN A 124 -3.49 -13.73 11.89
C ASN A 124 -4.36 -14.44 12.94
N SER A 125 -5.58 -14.86 12.63
CA SER A 125 -6.45 -15.62 13.56
C SER A 125 -5.91 -17.01 13.89
N TYR A 126 -5.11 -17.61 13.01
CA TYR A 126 -4.40 -18.86 13.28
C TYR A 126 -3.02 -18.64 13.93
N TYR A 127 -2.71 -17.42 14.38
CA TYR A 127 -1.45 -17.07 15.03
C TYR A 127 -0.20 -17.40 14.20
N PHE A 128 -0.28 -17.34 12.86
CA PHE A 128 0.88 -17.57 11.99
C PHE A 128 1.96 -16.48 12.15
N TYR A 129 1.55 -15.22 12.29
CA TYR A 129 2.44 -14.07 12.49
C TYR A 129 1.66 -12.90 13.10
N SER A 130 2.37 -11.94 13.71
CA SER A 130 1.76 -10.75 14.30
C SER A 130 1.52 -9.64 13.28
N SER A 131 0.54 -8.74 13.52
CA SER A 131 0.18 -7.64 12.62
C SER A 131 1.34 -6.73 12.23
N TRP A 132 2.26 -6.42 13.16
CA TRP A 132 3.42 -5.56 12.88
C TRP A 132 4.40 -6.23 11.90
N ALA A 133 4.51 -7.57 11.93
CA ALA A 133 5.39 -8.33 11.05
C ALA A 133 4.92 -8.31 9.59
N TYR A 134 3.64 -8.00 9.35
CA TYR A 134 3.09 -7.75 8.02
C TYR A 134 3.15 -6.26 7.63
N ALA A 135 2.75 -5.38 8.54
CA ALA A 135 2.61 -3.95 8.24
C ALA A 135 3.94 -3.25 7.90
N ILE A 136 5.02 -3.60 8.61
CA ILE A 136 6.33 -2.96 8.41
C ILE A 136 6.93 -3.34 7.05
N PRO A 137 7.09 -4.63 6.69
CA PRO A 137 7.63 -4.98 5.37
C PRO A 137 6.80 -4.43 4.21
N ALA A 138 5.47 -4.48 4.32
CA ALA A 138 4.58 -3.93 3.30
C ALA A 138 4.75 -2.41 3.13
N SER A 139 5.10 -1.69 4.19
CA SER A 139 5.34 -0.25 4.12
C SER A 139 6.72 0.08 3.53
N VAL A 140 7.76 -0.66 3.95
CA VAL A 140 9.14 -0.49 3.46
C VAL A 140 9.24 -0.78 1.96
N LEU A 141 8.60 -1.85 1.48
CA LEU A 141 8.65 -2.24 0.06
C LEU A 141 7.99 -1.22 -0.88
N LYS A 142 7.23 -0.27 -0.34
CA LYS A 142 6.50 0.74 -1.11
C LYS A 142 7.27 2.06 -1.21
N VAL A 143 8.30 2.26 -0.39
CA VAL A 143 9.19 3.43 -0.47
C VAL A 143 9.90 3.49 -1.83
N PRO A 144 10.53 2.41 -2.35
CA PRO A 144 11.17 2.44 -3.67
C PRO A 144 10.18 2.74 -4.81
N VAL A 145 8.95 2.22 -4.73
CA VAL A 145 7.91 2.50 -5.74
C VAL A 145 7.53 3.98 -5.73
N SER A 146 7.39 4.58 -4.54
CA SER A 146 7.10 6.01 -4.38
C SER A 146 8.18 6.91 -4.97
N ILE A 147 9.45 6.53 -4.77
CA ILE A 147 10.61 7.22 -5.33
C ILE A 147 10.55 7.17 -6.87
N LEU A 148 10.31 6.00 -7.46
CA LEU A 148 10.22 5.82 -8.91
C LEU A 148 9.06 6.61 -9.52
N ASP A 149 7.85 6.52 -8.96
CA ASP A 149 6.67 7.23 -9.48
C ASP A 149 6.88 8.75 -9.42
N SER A 150 7.44 9.26 -8.33
CA SER A 150 7.73 10.70 -8.17
C SER A 150 8.83 11.17 -9.12
N LEU A 151 9.83 10.31 -9.40
CA LEU A 151 10.91 10.60 -10.33
C LEU A 151 10.39 10.68 -11.76
N VAL A 152 9.54 9.74 -12.17
CA VAL A 152 8.90 9.73 -13.49
C VAL A 152 8.06 11.00 -13.67
N TRP A 153 7.23 11.35 -12.68
CA TRP A 153 6.40 12.54 -12.72
C TRP A 153 7.23 13.82 -12.90
N ILE A 154 8.23 14.03 -12.04
CA ILE A 154 9.00 15.28 -12.06
C ILE A 154 9.89 15.39 -13.30
N SER A 155 10.43 14.28 -13.80
CA SER A 155 11.30 14.28 -14.98
C SER A 155 10.58 14.80 -16.23
N ILE A 156 9.28 14.49 -16.35
CA ILE A 156 8.44 14.93 -17.47
C ILE A 156 7.92 16.34 -17.23
N THR A 157 7.32 16.58 -16.05
CA THR A 157 6.58 17.81 -15.79
C THR A 157 7.48 19.01 -15.50
N TYR A 158 8.65 18.81 -14.89
CA TYR A 158 9.42 19.94 -14.35
C TYR A 158 9.93 20.89 -15.42
N TYR A 159 10.62 20.33 -16.41
CA TYR A 159 11.13 21.10 -17.53
C TYR A 159 10.02 21.44 -18.53
N GLY A 160 9.01 20.58 -18.66
CA GLY A 160 7.88 20.80 -19.57
C GLY A 160 7.01 21.99 -19.20
N ILE A 161 6.70 22.15 -17.91
CA ILE A 161 5.94 23.29 -17.37
C ILE A 161 6.80 24.56 -17.31
N GLY A 162 8.13 24.40 -17.30
CA GLY A 162 9.08 25.50 -17.28
C GLY A 162 9.24 26.10 -15.89
N TYR A 163 9.36 25.27 -14.86
CA TYR A 163 9.82 25.73 -13.53
C TYR A 163 11.27 26.24 -13.59
N THR A 164 11.72 26.91 -12.52
CA THR A 164 13.08 27.45 -12.44
C THR A 164 14.12 26.34 -12.66
N PRO A 165 15.04 26.44 -13.65
CA PRO A 165 15.94 25.35 -14.03
C PRO A 165 17.15 25.22 -13.07
N THR A 166 16.92 25.19 -11.77
CA THR A 166 17.95 25.03 -10.75
C THR A 166 17.90 23.64 -10.15
N VAL A 167 19.02 22.92 -10.18
CA VAL A 167 19.14 21.54 -9.69
C VAL A 167 18.67 21.40 -8.23
N SER A 168 19.04 22.35 -7.36
CA SER A 168 18.58 22.34 -5.96
C SER A 168 17.05 22.38 -5.83
N ARG A 169 16.37 23.21 -6.63
CA ARG A 169 14.90 23.32 -6.60
C ARG A 169 14.22 22.09 -7.18
N PHE A 170 14.82 21.47 -8.20
CA PHE A 170 14.37 20.19 -8.74
C PHE A 170 14.36 19.12 -7.65
N PHE A 171 15.47 18.96 -6.91
CA PHE A 171 15.56 17.98 -5.83
C PHE A 171 14.60 18.28 -4.67
N CYS A 172 14.41 19.55 -4.29
CA CYS A 172 13.43 19.91 -3.28
C CYS A 172 12.01 19.50 -3.70
N GLN A 173 11.60 19.82 -4.93
CA GLN A 173 10.27 19.44 -5.42
C GLN A 173 10.13 17.92 -5.55
N PHE A 174 11.17 17.21 -6.01
CA PHE A 174 11.19 15.75 -6.07
C PHE A 174 10.97 15.13 -4.69
N LEU A 175 11.67 15.61 -3.66
CA LEU A 175 11.52 15.11 -2.29
C LEU A 175 10.11 15.38 -1.75
N ILE A 176 9.55 16.57 -1.99
CA ILE A 176 8.18 16.90 -1.58
C ILE A 176 7.18 15.95 -2.24
N LEU A 177 7.28 15.71 -3.55
CA LEU A 177 6.39 14.80 -4.26
C LEU A 177 6.54 13.35 -3.77
N CYS A 178 7.78 12.92 -3.47
CA CYS A 178 8.05 11.60 -2.92
C CYS A 178 7.42 11.41 -1.54
N LEU A 179 7.57 12.39 -0.64
CA LEU A 179 6.97 12.36 0.69
C LEU A 179 5.44 12.42 0.63
N LEU A 180 4.90 13.22 -0.30
CA LEU A 180 3.47 13.31 -0.53
C LEU A 180 2.90 11.97 -1.01
N HIS A 181 3.48 11.36 -2.04
CA HIS A 181 3.02 10.06 -2.53
C HIS A 181 3.14 8.97 -1.46
N HIS A 182 4.20 9.00 -0.64
CA HIS A 182 4.32 8.11 0.52
C HIS A 182 3.22 8.34 1.57
N SER A 183 2.90 9.61 1.87
CA SER A 183 1.84 9.98 2.83
C SER A 183 0.46 9.53 2.35
N VAL A 184 0.16 9.78 1.07
CA VAL A 184 -1.09 9.36 0.41
C VAL A 184 -1.24 7.83 0.45
N THR A 185 -0.17 7.09 0.13
CA THR A 185 -0.22 5.61 0.20
C THR A 185 -0.40 5.10 1.64
N SER A 186 0.13 5.80 2.64
CA SER A 186 -0.13 5.48 4.06
C SER A 186 -1.60 5.73 4.44
N GLN A 187 -2.17 6.86 4.04
CA GLN A 187 -3.59 7.18 4.24
C GLN A 187 -4.51 6.11 3.62
N TYR A 188 -4.21 5.66 2.40
CA TYR A 188 -4.99 4.60 1.75
C TYR A 188 -4.90 3.25 2.45
N ARG A 189 -3.76 2.91 3.05
CA ARG A 189 -3.66 1.71 3.91
C ARG A 189 -4.48 1.84 5.17
N PHE A 190 -4.46 3.02 5.80
CA PHE A 190 -5.25 3.28 6.99
C PHE A 190 -6.75 3.14 6.70
N ILE A 191 -7.25 3.80 5.65
CA ILE A 191 -8.64 3.71 5.20
C ILE A 191 -9.01 2.26 4.88
N ALA A 192 -8.18 1.56 4.09
CA ALA A 192 -8.41 0.16 3.75
C ALA A 192 -8.50 -0.75 5.00
N SER A 193 -7.61 -0.55 5.98
CA SER A 193 -7.59 -1.31 7.23
C SER A 193 -8.78 -1.03 8.14
N TYR A 194 -9.29 0.20 8.13
CA TYR A 194 -10.40 0.62 8.98
C TYR A 194 -11.74 0.11 8.45
N PHE A 195 -12.02 0.36 7.17
CA PHE A 195 -13.33 0.04 6.58
C PHE A 195 -13.46 -1.38 6.05
N GLN A 196 -12.35 -2.00 5.62
CA GLN A 196 -12.24 -3.40 5.18
C GLN A 196 -13.16 -3.80 4.00
N THR A 197 -13.95 -2.86 3.50
CA THR A 197 -14.90 -3.02 2.40
C THR A 197 -14.61 -1.95 1.34
N PRO A 198 -14.64 -2.31 0.04
CA PRO A 198 -14.31 -1.38 -1.02
C PRO A 198 -15.28 -0.19 -1.06
N ILE A 199 -16.59 -0.47 -0.96
CA ILE A 199 -17.65 0.54 -1.10
C ILE A 199 -17.48 1.69 -0.11
N VAL A 200 -17.31 1.38 1.18
CA VAL A 200 -17.18 2.41 2.22
C VAL A 200 -15.84 3.15 2.11
N SER A 201 -14.77 2.43 1.73
CA SER A 201 -13.46 3.05 1.51
C SER A 201 -13.48 4.05 0.35
N PHE A 202 -14.14 3.73 -0.76
CA PHE A 202 -14.31 4.64 -1.90
C PHE A 202 -15.20 5.84 -1.56
N PHE A 203 -16.25 5.64 -0.76
CA PHE A 203 -17.10 6.74 -0.30
C PHE A 203 -16.31 7.73 0.58
N TYR A 204 -15.53 7.23 1.53
CA TYR A 204 -14.69 8.09 2.38
C TYR A 204 -13.61 8.82 1.56
N LEU A 205 -12.99 8.12 0.61
CA LEU A 205 -12.03 8.74 -0.32
C LEU A 205 -12.69 9.88 -1.12
N PHE A 206 -13.89 9.66 -1.63
CA PHE A 206 -14.63 10.69 -2.37
C PHE A 206 -14.89 11.91 -1.47
N LEU A 207 -15.33 11.70 -0.23
CA LEU A 207 -15.52 12.78 0.75
C LEU A 207 -14.20 13.53 1.05
N ALA A 208 -13.10 12.81 1.22
CA ALA A 208 -11.78 13.42 1.46
C ALA A 208 -11.32 14.26 0.25
N LEU A 209 -11.59 13.79 -0.97
CA LEU A 209 -11.30 14.54 -2.19
C LEU A 209 -12.17 15.78 -2.34
N THR A 210 -13.47 15.72 -1.99
CA THR A 210 -14.34 16.90 -2.04
C THR A 210 -13.89 17.95 -1.04
N VAL A 211 -13.52 17.54 0.18
CA VAL A 211 -12.97 18.45 1.20
C VAL A 211 -11.66 19.09 0.72
N PHE A 212 -10.80 18.35 0.03
CA PHE A 212 -9.56 18.88 -0.54
C PHE A 212 -9.79 19.90 -1.68
N LEU A 213 -10.94 19.80 -2.38
CA LEU A 213 -11.30 20.66 -3.51
C LEU A 213 -12.02 21.95 -3.10
N THR A 214 -12.70 21.96 -1.95
CA THR A 214 -13.32 23.15 -1.32
C THR A 214 -12.33 23.98 -0.53
#